data_AF-A0A6I4UJZ2-F1
#
_entry.id   AF-A0A6I4UJZ2-F1
#
_cell.length_a   1.000
_cell.length_b   1.000
_cell.length_c   1.000
_cell.angle_alpha   90.00
_cell.angle_beta   90.00
_cell.angle_gamma   90.00
#
_symmetry.space_group_name_H-M   'P 1'
#
loop_
_entity.id
_entity.type
_entity.pdbx_description
1 polymer ?
#
loop_
_entity_poly.entity_id
_entity_poly.type
_entity_poly.pdbx_seq_one_letter_code
_entity_poly.pdbx_strand_id
1 'polypeptide(L)'
;MTNFDPPRTGTGMSEGAVMLVRIAIVIGGVIALIFLGATAVGFISAVTEGGNTSATDIAIIGGIVLAMAGVIYATWRFWPRVTSGEALSTGPGEARTRQRNRTQMIYIGVAAGIGGVIGLATGLFDQGDGNLFGGNWEDLKLPPLLALVLAALLMGAFMVLPLYGFRMIDDYKREQNFIAFTGGCVSVLAGFPVWAVLHAGGFVPPPHAFGIFAIAYVSMFASFIYARWRL
;
A
#
# COMPACT_ATOMS: atom_id res chain seq x y z
N MET A 1 -16.68 -50.58 1.04
CA MET A 1 -16.57 -49.15 1.40
C MET A 1 -16.57 -48.35 0.12
N THR A 2 -17.74 -47.86 -0.27
CA THR A 2 -17.94 -47.04 -1.47
C THR A 2 -17.62 -45.59 -1.12
N ASN A 3 -16.67 -44.98 -1.84
CA ASN A 3 -16.41 -43.55 -1.76
C ASN A 3 -17.70 -42.82 -2.16
N PHE A 4 -18.39 -42.26 -1.17
CA PHE A 4 -19.49 -41.35 -1.38
C PHE A 4 -18.86 -39.98 -1.68
N ASP A 5 -18.64 -39.68 -2.95
CA ASP A 5 -18.38 -38.31 -3.38
C ASP A 5 -19.70 -37.53 -3.22
N PRO A 6 -19.80 -36.55 -2.31
CA PRO A 6 -20.99 -35.73 -2.24
C PRO A 6 -21.15 -34.94 -3.56
N PRO A 7 -22.39 -34.71 -4.01
CA PRO A 7 -22.64 -33.95 -5.22
C PRO A 7 -22.03 -32.55 -5.09
N ARG A 8 -21.10 -32.22 -6.01
CA ARG A 8 -20.61 -30.86 -6.20
C ARG A 8 -21.81 -30.00 -6.62
N THR A 9 -22.38 -29.26 -5.68
CA THR A 9 -23.37 -28.23 -5.97
C THR A 9 -22.69 -27.13 -6.77
N GLY A 10 -22.92 -27.16 -8.08
CA GLY A 10 -22.40 -26.19 -9.02
C GLY A 10 -23.11 -24.84 -8.87
N THR A 11 -22.62 -23.99 -7.97
CA THR A 11 -22.83 -22.52 -7.97
C THR A 11 -21.76 -21.78 -7.14
N GLY A 12 -20.63 -22.42 -6.80
CA GLY A 12 -19.49 -21.74 -6.20
C GLY A 12 -18.61 -21.13 -7.28
N MET A 13 -18.30 -19.83 -7.20
CA MET A 13 -17.16 -19.28 -7.94
C MET A 13 -15.92 -20.14 -7.65
N SER A 14 -15.15 -20.49 -8.68
CA SER A 14 -13.86 -21.16 -8.49
C SER A 14 -12.95 -20.32 -7.60
N GLU A 15 -12.03 -20.94 -6.86
CA GLU A 15 -11.08 -20.21 -6.01
C GLU A 15 -10.32 -19.11 -6.79
N GLY A 16 -9.99 -19.38 -8.05
CA GLY A 16 -9.40 -18.41 -8.97
C GLY A 16 -10.32 -17.20 -9.26
N ALA A 17 -11.62 -17.44 -9.45
CA ALA A 17 -12.59 -16.36 -9.62
C ALA A 17 -12.77 -15.52 -8.34
N VAL A 18 -12.80 -16.17 -7.17
CA VAL A 18 -12.83 -15.46 -5.87
C VAL A 18 -11.57 -14.60 -5.68
N MET A 19 -10.40 -15.12 -6.06
CA MET A 19 -9.13 -14.40 -5.99
C MET A 19 -9.10 -13.20 -6.95
N LEU A 20 -9.57 -13.37 -8.19
CA LEU A 20 -9.69 -12.27 -9.16
C LEU A 20 -10.62 -11.17 -8.66
N VAL A 21 -11.78 -11.54 -8.10
CA VAL A 21 -12.72 -10.57 -7.51
C VAL A 21 -12.08 -9.83 -6.33
N ARG A 22 -11.34 -10.54 -5.46
CA ARG A 22 -10.59 -9.90 -4.34
C ARG A 22 -9.56 -8.91 -4.86
N ILE A 23 -8.76 -9.29 -5.86
CA ILE A 23 -7.75 -8.43 -6.46
C ILE A 23 -8.40 -7.21 -7.10
N ALA A 24 -9.49 -7.39 -7.86
CA ALA A 24 -10.22 -6.29 -8.50
C ALA A 24 -10.81 -5.31 -7.47
N ILE A 25 -11.42 -5.82 -6.39
CA ILE A 25 -11.98 -4.98 -5.32
C ILE A 25 -10.88 -4.21 -4.57
N VAL A 26 -9.74 -4.86 -4.28
CA VAL A 26 -8.60 -4.20 -3.63
C VAL A 26 -8.01 -3.13 -4.53
N ILE A 27 -7.65 -3.48 -5.76
CA ILE A 27 -7.02 -2.55 -6.70
C ILE A 27 -7.97 -1.40 -7.01
N GLY A 28 -9.24 -1.69 -7.34
CA GLY A 28 -10.24 -0.67 -7.60
C GLY A 28 -10.49 0.25 -6.40
N GLY A 29 -10.58 -0.32 -5.19
CA GLY A 29 -10.73 0.45 -3.96
C GLY A 29 -9.52 1.34 -3.67
N VAL A 30 -8.30 0.81 -3.83
CA VAL A 30 -7.06 1.58 -3.63
C VAL A 30 -6.93 2.71 -4.64
N ILE A 31 -7.19 2.44 -5.93
CA ILE A 31 -7.15 3.48 -6.98
C ILE A 31 -8.18 4.57 -6.69
N ALA A 32 -9.41 4.19 -6.34
CA ALA A 32 -10.46 5.14 -6.00
C ALA A 32 -10.09 6.00 -4.79
N LEU A 33 -9.48 5.42 -3.75
CA LEU A 33 -9.02 6.16 -2.57
C LEU A 33 -7.85 7.09 -2.87
N ILE A 34 -6.90 6.67 -3.69
CA ILE A 34 -5.80 7.55 -4.15
C ILE A 34 -6.37 8.73 -4.92
N PHE A 35 -7.29 8.48 -5.87
CA PHE A 35 -7.91 9.53 -6.68
C PHE A 35 -8.71 10.53 -5.82
N LEU A 36 -9.57 10.02 -4.93
CA LEU A 36 -10.37 10.85 -4.03
C LEU A 36 -9.48 11.62 -3.04
N GLY A 37 -8.44 10.99 -2.52
CA GLY A 37 -7.46 11.64 -1.65
C GLY A 37 -6.72 12.78 -2.37
N ALA A 38 -6.23 12.54 -3.59
CA ALA A 38 -5.59 13.57 -4.40
C ALA A 38 -6.55 14.73 -4.72
N THR A 39 -7.81 14.42 -5.02
CA THR A 39 -8.85 15.43 -5.27
C THR A 39 -9.14 16.25 -4.02
N ALA A 40 -9.24 15.61 -2.85
CA ALA A 40 -9.43 16.30 -1.57
C ALA A 40 -8.29 17.28 -1.29
N VAL A 41 -7.03 16.82 -1.43
CA VAL A 41 -5.84 17.66 -1.19
C VAL A 41 -5.78 18.83 -2.16
N GLY A 42 -5.99 18.58 -3.47
CA GLY A 42 -5.99 19.65 -4.48
C GLY A 42 -7.09 20.69 -4.25
N PHE A 43 -8.28 20.23 -3.86
CA PHE A 43 -9.40 21.14 -3.55
C PHE A 43 -9.13 21.95 -2.27
N ILE A 44 -8.60 21.33 -1.22
CA ILE A 44 -8.22 22.03 0.02
C ILE A 44 -7.20 23.13 -0.29
N SER A 45 -6.17 22.83 -1.07
CA SER A 45 -5.14 23.82 -1.49
C SER A 45 -5.78 25.03 -2.17
N ALA A 46 -6.66 24.79 -3.15
CA ALA A 46 -7.33 25.86 -3.90
C ALA A 46 -8.23 26.74 -2.99
N VAL A 47 -8.92 26.14 -2.02
CA VAL A 47 -9.77 26.87 -1.07
C VAL A 47 -8.92 27.70 -0.10
N THR A 48 -7.78 27.16 0.36
CA THR A 48 -6.87 27.90 1.24
C THR A 48 -6.23 29.10 0.57
N GLU A 49 -5.88 29.00 -0.73
CA GLU A 49 -5.35 30.10 -1.52
C GLU A 49 -6.38 31.22 -1.74
N GLY A 50 -7.68 30.87 -1.82
CA GLY A 50 -8.77 31.83 -1.98
C GLY A 50 -9.09 32.66 -0.72
N GLY A 51 -8.56 32.29 0.45
CA GLY A 51 -8.66 33.06 1.70
C GLY A 51 -10.05 33.15 2.34
N ASN A 52 -11.09 32.57 1.74
CA ASN A 52 -12.45 32.59 2.29
C ASN A 52 -13.11 31.21 2.12
N THR A 53 -13.34 30.51 3.23
CA THR A 53 -13.97 29.20 3.23
C THR A 53 -15.49 29.36 3.16
N SER A 54 -16.09 29.01 2.02
CA SER A 54 -17.53 29.00 1.83
C SER A 54 -18.17 27.75 2.47
N ALA A 55 -19.44 27.85 2.84
CA ALA A 55 -20.25 26.68 3.20
C ALA A 55 -20.27 25.63 2.07
N THR A 56 -20.14 26.06 0.82
CA THR A 56 -20.02 25.19 -0.35
C THR A 56 -18.72 24.38 -0.33
N ASP A 57 -17.61 24.97 0.10
CA ASP A 57 -16.30 24.30 0.15
C ASP A 57 -16.29 23.20 1.23
N ILE A 58 -16.89 23.51 2.39
CA ILE A 58 -17.09 22.55 3.48
C ILE A 58 -17.97 21.38 3.01
N ALA A 59 -19.03 21.67 2.24
CA ALA A 59 -19.91 20.63 1.70
C ALA A 59 -19.17 19.74 0.68
N ILE A 60 -18.31 20.30 -0.16
CA ILE A 60 -17.51 19.55 -1.14
C ILE A 60 -16.50 18.64 -0.44
N ILE A 61 -15.74 19.16 0.53
CA ILE A 61 -14.79 18.36 1.32
C ILE A 61 -15.53 17.25 2.07
N GLY A 62 -16.66 17.57 2.70
CA GLY A 62 -17.52 16.58 3.37
C GLY A 62 -18.02 15.49 2.42
N GLY A 63 -18.39 15.85 1.19
CA GLY A 63 -18.77 14.92 0.13
C GLY A 63 -17.63 13.98 -0.28
N ILE A 64 -16.41 14.49 -0.43
CA ILE A 64 -15.23 13.67 -0.76
C ILE A 64 -14.91 12.69 0.38
N VAL A 65 -14.94 13.14 1.63
CA VAL A 65 -14.72 12.28 2.81
C VAL A 65 -15.79 11.19 2.91
N LEU A 66 -17.06 11.52 2.66
CA LEU A 66 -18.15 10.56 2.60
C LEU A 66 -17.96 9.54 1.46
N ALA A 67 -17.49 9.99 0.29
CA ALA A 67 -17.18 9.10 -0.82
C ALA A 67 -16.04 8.14 -0.47
N MET A 68 -14.97 8.62 0.16
CA MET A 68 -13.86 7.78 0.65
C MET A 68 -14.36 6.75 1.67
N ALA A 69 -15.17 7.18 2.64
CA ALA A 69 -15.79 6.28 3.61
C ALA A 69 -16.68 5.23 2.93
N GLY A 70 -17.43 5.63 1.90
CA GLY A 70 -18.24 4.76 1.06
C GLY A 70 -17.41 3.73 0.31
N VAL A 71 -16.25 4.11 -0.26
CA VAL A 71 -15.31 3.18 -0.92
C VAL A 71 -14.75 2.20 0.09
N ILE A 72 -14.25 2.67 1.25
CA ILE A 72 -13.74 1.81 2.32
C ILE A 72 -14.84 0.83 2.78
N TYR A 73 -16.06 1.32 2.99
CA TYR A 73 -17.19 0.50 3.38
C TYR A 73 -17.56 -0.52 2.30
N ALA A 74 -17.60 -0.13 1.02
CA ALA A 74 -17.89 -1.03 -0.09
C ALA A 74 -16.81 -2.11 -0.22
N THR A 75 -15.53 -1.74 -0.19
CA THR A 75 -14.40 -2.68 -0.18
C THR A 75 -14.50 -3.64 0.99
N TRP A 76 -14.88 -3.18 2.18
CA TRP A 76 -15.09 -4.04 3.36
C TRP A 76 -16.35 -4.92 3.25
N ARG A 77 -17.45 -4.37 2.76
CA ARG A 77 -18.78 -5.01 2.72
C ARG A 77 -18.88 -6.07 1.62
N PHE A 78 -18.27 -5.79 0.47
CA PHE A 78 -18.18 -6.69 -0.67
C PHE A 78 -16.90 -7.51 -0.67
N TRP A 79 -16.04 -7.35 0.35
CA TRP A 79 -14.94 -8.27 0.59
C TRP A 79 -15.49 -9.71 0.61
N PRO A 80 -15.02 -10.61 -0.27
CA PRO A 80 -15.50 -11.99 -0.29
C PRO A 80 -15.16 -12.66 1.04
N ARG A 81 -16.14 -12.65 1.96
CA ARG A 81 -16.09 -13.40 3.21
C ARG A 81 -16.07 -14.87 2.83
N VAL A 82 -15.17 -15.62 3.46
CA VAL A 82 -15.13 -17.08 3.31
C VAL A 82 -16.55 -17.60 3.56
N THR A 83 -17.16 -18.21 2.54
CA THR A 83 -18.51 -18.78 2.64
C THR A 83 -18.49 -19.84 3.73
N SER A 84 -19.43 -19.72 4.65
CA SER A 84 -19.55 -20.42 5.93
C SER A 84 -19.79 -21.93 5.86
N GLY A 85 -19.38 -22.60 4.77
CA GLY A 85 -19.34 -24.05 4.66
C GLY A 85 -18.17 -24.70 5.42
N GLU A 86 -17.08 -23.97 5.66
CA GLU A 86 -15.91 -24.44 6.44
C GLU A 86 -16.10 -24.35 7.97
N ALA A 87 -17.24 -23.84 8.45
CA ALA A 87 -17.44 -23.59 9.88
C ALA A 87 -17.74 -24.86 10.71
N LEU A 88 -17.87 -26.04 10.09
CA LEU A 88 -18.42 -27.22 10.76
C LEU A 88 -17.42 -28.29 11.24
N SER A 89 -16.10 -28.14 11.03
CA SER A 89 -15.11 -28.91 11.81
C SER A 89 -13.71 -28.28 11.73
N THR A 90 -13.47 -27.22 12.48
CA THR A 90 -12.14 -26.57 12.47
C THR A 90 -11.17 -27.42 13.28
N GLY A 91 -10.34 -28.21 12.59
CA GLY A 91 -9.24 -28.92 13.25
C GLY A 91 -8.30 -27.93 13.97
N PRO A 92 -7.55 -28.35 15.01
CA PRO A 92 -6.65 -27.46 15.76
C PRO A 92 -5.65 -26.68 14.87
N GLY A 93 -5.28 -27.25 13.70
CA GLY A 93 -4.40 -26.61 12.71
C GLY A 93 -5.07 -25.45 11.97
N GLU A 94 -6.34 -25.58 11.58
CA GLU A 94 -7.07 -24.54 10.85
C GLU A 94 -7.37 -23.32 11.73
N ALA A 95 -7.64 -23.54 13.02
CA ALA A 95 -7.84 -22.47 13.99
C ALA A 95 -6.57 -21.59 14.13
N ARG A 96 -5.38 -22.22 14.17
CA ARG A 96 -4.10 -21.51 14.20
C ARG A 96 -3.83 -20.73 12.92
N THR A 97 -4.13 -21.30 11.75
CA THR A 97 -3.98 -20.61 10.46
C THR A 97 -4.90 -19.40 10.37
N ARG A 98 -6.15 -19.50 10.83
CA ARG A 98 -7.09 -18.38 10.87
C ARG A 98 -6.62 -17.26 11.79
N GLN A 99 -6.12 -17.59 12.98
CA GLN A 99 -5.55 -16.60 13.90
C GLN A 99 -4.35 -15.89 13.28
N ARG A 100 -3.44 -16.63 12.62
CA ARG A 100 -2.27 -16.07 11.95
C ARG A 100 -2.65 -15.10 10.83
N ASN A 101 -3.62 -15.48 9.99
CA ASN A 101 -4.14 -14.62 8.92
C ASN A 101 -4.76 -13.33 9.48
N ARG A 102 -5.51 -13.41 10.58
CA ARG A 102 -6.10 -12.24 11.24
C ARG A 102 -5.01 -11.30 11.78
N THR A 103 -4.00 -11.83 12.45
CA THR A 103 -2.87 -11.02 12.93
C THR A 103 -2.12 -10.37 11.77
N GLN A 104 -1.92 -11.10 10.67
CA GLN A 104 -1.27 -10.56 9.47
C GLN A 104 -2.10 -9.42 8.84
N MET A 105 -3.43 -9.56 8.77
CA MET A 105 -4.30 -8.47 8.29
C MET A 105 -4.26 -7.24 9.20
N ILE A 106 -4.28 -7.42 10.52
CA ILE A 106 -4.18 -6.31 11.48
C ILE A 106 -2.84 -5.60 11.30
N TYR A 107 -1.74 -6.36 11.19
CA TYR A 107 -0.41 -5.83 10.94
C TYR A 107 -0.36 -5.00 9.64
N ILE A 108 -0.91 -5.50 8.54
CA ILE A 108 -1.00 -4.75 7.27
C ILE A 108 -1.84 -3.48 7.44
N GLY A 109 -2.96 -3.56 8.17
CA GLY A 109 -3.82 -2.41 8.45
C GLY A 109 -3.11 -1.33 9.26
N VAL A 110 -2.35 -1.71 10.29
CA VAL A 110 -1.54 -0.78 11.10
C VAL A 110 -0.43 -0.16 10.24
N ALA A 111 0.27 -0.96 9.43
CA ALA A 111 1.29 -0.46 8.51
C ALA A 111 0.73 0.58 7.53
N ALA A 112 -0.42 0.28 6.92
CA ALA A 112 -1.12 1.18 6.03
C ALA A 112 -1.57 2.46 6.74
N GLY A 113 -2.08 2.35 7.97
CA GLY A 113 -2.46 3.49 8.81
C GLY A 113 -1.27 4.41 9.10
N ILE A 114 -0.12 3.85 9.49
CA ILE A 114 1.10 4.63 9.72
C ILE A 114 1.55 5.32 8.43
N GLY A 115 1.59 4.61 7.30
CA GLY A 115 1.93 5.20 6.01
C GLY A 115 0.98 6.34 5.60
N GLY A 116 -0.32 6.17 5.85
CA GLY A 116 -1.33 7.20 5.62
C GLY A 116 -1.14 8.43 6.49
N VAL A 117 -0.82 8.26 7.78
CA VAL A 117 -0.52 9.36 8.70
C VAL A 117 0.74 10.11 8.25
N ILE A 118 1.81 9.40 7.86
CA ILE A 118 3.03 10.02 7.34
C ILE A 118 2.71 10.84 6.09
N GLY A 119 1.99 10.26 5.12
CA GLY A 119 1.64 10.94 3.88
C GLY A 119 0.78 12.19 4.10
N LEU A 120 -0.27 12.08 4.93
CA LEU A 120 -1.16 13.21 5.26
C LEU A 120 -0.41 14.30 6.02
N ALA A 121 0.36 13.95 7.03
CA ALA A 121 1.11 14.92 7.82
C ALA A 121 2.19 15.62 6.97
N THR A 122 2.79 14.92 6.02
CA THR A 122 3.74 15.55 5.09
C THR A 122 3.03 16.50 4.12
N GLY A 123 1.86 16.13 3.59
CA GLY A 123 1.13 16.96 2.64
C GLY A 123 0.42 18.19 3.24
N LEU A 124 -0.07 18.11 4.48
CA LEU A 124 -0.81 19.21 5.12
C LEU A 124 0.08 20.27 5.78
N PHE A 125 1.31 19.92 6.10
CA PHE A 125 2.23 20.79 6.85
C PHE A 125 3.48 21.16 6.04
N ASP A 126 3.47 20.93 4.73
CA ASP A 126 4.50 21.46 3.85
C ASP A 126 4.40 22.98 3.81
N GLN A 127 5.50 23.65 4.16
CA GLN A 127 5.61 25.12 4.19
C GLN A 127 6.48 25.64 3.04
N GLY A 128 6.94 24.74 2.17
CA GLY A 128 7.81 25.04 1.04
C GLY A 128 7.05 25.15 -0.28
N ASP A 129 7.65 25.87 -1.24
CA ASP A 129 7.25 25.79 -2.66
C ASP A 129 7.89 24.56 -3.36
N GLY A 130 8.68 23.79 -2.62
CA GLY A 130 9.38 22.60 -3.10
C GLY A 130 8.43 21.42 -3.30
N ASN A 131 8.67 20.65 -4.35
CA ASN A 131 7.95 19.39 -4.58
C ASN A 131 8.85 18.20 -4.24
N LEU A 132 8.40 17.36 -3.30
CA LEU A 132 9.05 16.08 -2.94
C LEU A 132 9.37 15.23 -4.17
N PHE A 133 8.43 15.15 -5.12
CA PHE A 133 8.60 14.37 -6.36
C PHE A 133 9.36 15.12 -7.45
N GLY A 134 9.46 16.45 -7.36
CA GLY A 134 10.14 17.30 -8.33
C GLY A 134 11.65 17.43 -8.10
N GLY A 135 12.16 17.03 -6.93
CA GLY A 135 13.58 17.07 -6.61
C GLY A 135 14.09 18.43 -6.13
N ASN A 136 13.21 19.39 -5.84
CA ASN A 136 13.56 20.70 -5.30
C ASN A 136 13.65 20.64 -3.76
N TRP A 137 14.70 19.97 -3.26
CA TRP A 137 14.88 19.70 -1.82
C TRP A 137 15.18 20.95 -1.00
N GLU A 138 15.78 21.97 -1.62
CA GLU A 138 16.19 23.21 -0.96
C GLU A 138 14.98 24.05 -0.54
N ASP A 139 13.88 23.89 -1.26
CA ASP A 139 12.64 24.61 -1.02
C ASP A 139 11.70 23.86 -0.07
N LEU A 140 12.02 22.60 0.28
CA LEU A 140 11.20 21.79 1.18
C LEU A 140 11.36 22.26 2.62
N LYS A 141 10.27 22.71 3.24
CA LYS A 141 10.29 23.23 4.61
C LYS A 141 9.21 22.57 5.45
N LEU A 142 9.63 21.87 6.49
CA LEU A 142 8.76 21.27 7.50
C LEU A 142 9.06 21.87 8.88
N PRO A 143 8.05 22.05 9.74
CA PRO A 143 8.26 22.40 11.15
C PRO A 143 9.25 21.42 11.81
N PRO A 144 10.27 21.89 12.57
CA PRO A 144 11.31 21.03 13.12
C PRO A 144 10.77 19.86 13.95
N LEU A 145 9.75 20.11 14.77
CA LEU A 145 9.12 19.08 15.59
C LEU A 145 8.42 18.02 14.72
N LEU A 146 7.72 18.45 13.67
CA LEU A 146 7.04 17.53 12.75
C LEU A 146 8.06 16.67 12.00
N ALA A 147 9.17 17.26 11.55
CA ALA A 147 10.24 16.51 10.89
C ALA A 147 10.81 15.39 11.79
N LEU A 148 11.02 15.66 13.08
CA LEU A 148 11.47 14.63 14.04
C LEU A 148 10.43 13.51 14.22
N VAL A 149 9.14 13.87 14.33
CA VAL A 149 8.05 12.88 14.45
C VAL A 149 7.94 12.04 13.18
N LEU A 150 7.99 12.65 12.01
CA LEU A 150 7.95 11.95 10.72
C LEU A 150 9.18 11.04 10.55
N ALA A 151 10.37 11.49 10.92
CA ALA A 151 11.57 10.67 10.89
C ALA A 151 11.44 9.44 11.80
N ALA A 152 10.92 9.61 13.02
CA ALA A 152 10.67 8.48 13.93
C ALA A 152 9.62 7.51 13.37
N LEU A 153 8.53 8.02 12.78
CA LEU A 153 7.50 7.21 12.14
C LEU A 153 8.02 6.47 10.92
N LEU A 154 8.84 7.11 10.08
CA LEU A 154 9.48 6.51 8.91
C LEU A 154 10.46 5.41 9.33
N MET A 155 11.26 5.63 10.37
CA MET A 155 12.11 4.59 10.97
C MET A 155 11.27 3.41 11.48
N GLY A 156 10.18 3.70 12.18
CA GLY A 156 9.21 2.69 12.59
C GLY A 156 8.67 1.89 11.40
N ALA A 157 8.18 2.58 10.37
CA ALA A 157 7.50 1.99 9.22
C ALA A 157 8.42 1.22 8.28
N PHE A 158 9.63 1.72 8.01
CA PHE A 158 10.53 1.14 7.01
C PHE A 158 11.60 0.22 7.60
N MET A 159 11.88 0.31 8.90
CA MET A 159 12.87 -0.55 9.57
C MET A 159 12.23 -1.47 10.58
N VAL A 160 11.54 -0.94 11.59
CA VAL A 160 11.04 -1.74 12.72
C VAL A 160 9.92 -2.68 12.28
N LEU A 161 8.96 -2.15 11.51
CA LEU A 161 7.75 -2.86 11.12
C LEU A 161 8.10 -4.07 10.23
N PRO A 162 8.89 -3.95 9.14
CA PRO A 162 9.26 -5.10 8.30
C PRO A 162 10.06 -6.17 9.06
N LEU A 163 11.00 -5.76 9.92
CA LEU A 163 11.76 -6.69 10.77
C LEU A 163 10.87 -7.46 11.74
N TYR A 164 9.89 -6.78 12.33
CA TYR A 164 8.89 -7.43 13.17
C TYR A 164 7.99 -8.37 12.36
N GLY A 165 7.60 -7.95 11.14
CA GLY A 165 6.81 -8.74 10.20
C GLY A 165 7.42 -10.09 9.89
N PHE A 166 8.75 -10.19 9.74
CA PHE A 166 9.44 -11.47 9.50
C PHE A 166 9.17 -12.54 10.57
N ARG A 167 8.85 -12.16 11.80
CA ARG A 167 8.49 -13.11 12.87
C ARG A 167 7.13 -13.77 12.66
N MET A 168 6.27 -13.19 11.83
CA MET A 168 4.91 -13.68 11.57
C MET A 168 4.80 -14.57 10.33
N ILE A 169 5.87 -14.66 9.54
CA ILE A 169 5.88 -15.24 8.20
C ILE A 169 6.39 -16.69 8.24
N ASP A 170 5.83 -17.57 7.41
CA ASP A 170 6.28 -18.97 7.30
C ASP A 170 7.49 -19.07 6.37
N ASP A 171 8.14 -20.23 6.31
CA ASP A 171 9.37 -20.39 5.53
C ASP A 171 9.14 -20.12 4.03
N TYR A 172 7.98 -20.52 3.48
CA TYR A 172 7.62 -20.30 2.08
C TYR A 172 7.42 -18.81 1.75
N LYS A 173 6.63 -18.09 2.54
CA LYS A 173 6.47 -16.64 2.37
C LYS A 173 7.76 -15.87 2.69
N ARG A 174 8.64 -16.42 3.55
CA ARG A 174 9.95 -15.82 3.84
C ARG A 174 10.86 -15.88 2.61
N GLU A 175 10.86 -16.99 1.88
CA GLU A 175 11.57 -17.12 0.60
C GLU A 175 11.08 -16.08 -0.42
N GLN A 176 9.75 -15.96 -0.59
CA GLN A 176 9.17 -14.93 -1.46
C GLN A 176 9.61 -13.51 -1.09
N ASN A 177 9.64 -13.20 0.21
CA ASN A 177 10.13 -11.90 0.70
C ASN A 177 11.62 -11.67 0.42
N PHE A 178 12.47 -12.71 0.52
CA PHE A 178 13.89 -12.57 0.21
C PHE A 178 14.12 -12.35 -1.29
N ILE A 179 13.37 -13.04 -2.16
CA ILE A 179 13.44 -12.80 -3.61
C ILE A 179 13.00 -11.37 -3.92
N ALA A 180 11.90 -10.92 -3.33
CA ALA A 180 11.43 -9.54 -3.47
C ALA A 180 12.51 -8.54 -3.05
N PHE A 181 13.07 -8.69 -1.85
CA PHE A 181 14.09 -7.80 -1.31
C PHE A 181 15.34 -7.78 -2.19
N THR A 182 15.81 -8.96 -2.63
CA THR A 182 16.95 -9.10 -3.53
C THR A 182 16.71 -8.36 -4.85
N GLY A 183 15.52 -8.51 -5.44
CA GLY A 183 15.16 -7.83 -6.67
C GLY A 183 15.21 -6.31 -6.55
N GLY A 184 14.73 -5.75 -5.43
CA GLY A 184 14.86 -4.33 -5.11
C GLY A 184 16.32 -3.89 -4.96
N CYS A 185 17.12 -4.60 -4.16
CA CYS A 185 18.53 -4.27 -3.93
C CYS A 185 19.36 -4.32 -5.22
N VAL A 186 19.25 -5.39 -6.00
CA VAL A 186 19.99 -5.55 -7.27
C VAL A 186 19.59 -4.44 -8.24
N SER A 187 18.31 -4.11 -8.31
CA SER A 187 17.81 -3.05 -9.18
C SER A 187 18.34 -1.68 -8.80
N VAL A 188 18.52 -1.37 -7.51
CA VAL A 188 19.17 -0.11 -7.09
C VAL A 188 20.67 -0.12 -7.41
N LEU A 189 21.37 -1.21 -7.06
CA LEU A 189 22.81 -1.34 -7.27
C LEU A 189 23.20 -1.24 -8.74
N ALA A 190 22.38 -1.76 -9.65
CA ALA A 190 22.60 -1.66 -11.08
C ALA A 190 21.95 -0.40 -11.69
N GLY A 191 20.72 -0.09 -11.29
CA GLY A 191 19.89 0.94 -11.91
C GLY A 191 20.40 2.36 -11.66
N PHE A 192 20.87 2.67 -10.44
CA PHE A 192 21.40 4.01 -10.16
C PHE A 192 22.65 4.34 -10.98
N PRO A 193 23.70 3.50 -11.03
CA PRO A 193 24.87 3.76 -11.89
C PRO A 193 24.51 3.87 -13.37
N VAL A 194 23.63 2.99 -13.88
CA VAL A 194 23.16 3.05 -15.27
C VAL A 194 22.44 4.37 -15.55
N TRP A 195 21.56 4.81 -14.66
CA TRP A 195 20.86 6.09 -14.78
C TRP A 195 21.86 7.26 -14.76
N ALA A 196 22.83 7.27 -13.85
CA ALA A 196 23.85 8.31 -13.78
C ALA A 196 24.65 8.43 -15.09
N VAL A 197 25.05 7.30 -15.69
CA VAL A 197 25.76 7.28 -16.98
C VAL A 197 24.87 7.78 -18.12
N LEU A 198 23.60 7.36 -18.15
CA LEU A 198 22.65 7.83 -19.16
C LEU A 198 22.37 9.34 -19.04
N HIS A 199 22.33 9.87 -17.82
CA HIS A 199 22.18 11.31 -17.59
C HIS A 199 23.42 12.07 -18.08
N ALA A 200 24.62 11.57 -17.81
CA ALA A 200 25.86 12.16 -18.33
C ALA A 200 25.90 12.17 -19.87
N GLY A 201 25.24 11.21 -20.52
CA GLY A 201 25.03 11.17 -21.96
C GLY A 201 23.89 12.07 -22.48
N GLY A 202 23.16 12.76 -21.60
CA GLY A 202 22.05 13.65 -21.97
C GLY A 202 20.73 12.94 -22.32
N PHE A 203 20.59 11.64 -22.04
CA PHE A 203 19.41 10.85 -22.43
C PHE A 203 18.24 10.94 -21.46
N VAL A 204 18.52 11.17 -20.17
CA VAL A 204 17.53 11.12 -19.09
C VAL A 204 17.77 12.24 -18.07
N PRO A 205 16.76 12.62 -17.27
CA PRO A 205 16.92 13.61 -16.21
C PRO A 205 17.95 13.21 -15.14
N PRO A 206 18.43 14.16 -14.33
CA PRO A 206 19.32 13.87 -13.20
C PRO A 206 18.71 12.83 -12.24
N PRO A 207 19.50 11.86 -11.74
CA PRO A 207 19.05 10.96 -10.69
C PRO A 207 18.65 11.72 -9.43
N HIS A 208 17.54 11.33 -8.81
CA HIS A 208 17.03 11.93 -7.57
C HIS A 208 16.56 10.85 -6.59
N ALA A 209 16.50 11.17 -5.29
CA ALA A 209 16.24 10.17 -4.24
C ALA A 209 14.93 9.39 -4.45
N PHE A 210 13.84 10.07 -4.83
CA PHE A 210 12.57 9.39 -5.11
C PHE A 210 12.65 8.40 -6.28
N GLY A 211 13.43 8.71 -7.32
CA GLY A 211 13.61 7.79 -8.43
C GLY A 211 14.34 6.52 -7.99
N ILE A 212 15.35 6.65 -7.13
CA ILE A 212 16.06 5.50 -6.55
C ILE A 212 15.12 4.68 -5.66
N PHE A 213 14.32 5.33 -4.83
CA PHE A 213 13.26 4.69 -4.04
C PHE A 213 12.25 3.95 -4.94
N ALA A 214 11.82 4.57 -6.02
CA ALA A 214 10.89 3.97 -6.98
C ALA A 214 11.50 2.72 -7.63
N ILE A 215 12.75 2.77 -8.09
CA ILE A 215 13.46 1.59 -8.60
C ILE A 215 13.47 0.47 -7.57
N ALA A 216 13.79 0.78 -6.30
CA ALA A 216 13.83 -0.21 -5.23
C ALA A 216 12.46 -0.89 -5.02
N TYR A 217 11.41 -0.09 -4.80
CA TYR A 217 10.09 -0.60 -4.43
C TYR A 217 9.33 -1.22 -5.60
N VAL A 218 9.44 -0.64 -6.80
CA VAL A 218 8.80 -1.20 -8.01
C VAL A 218 9.45 -2.54 -8.36
N SER A 219 10.79 -2.63 -8.36
CA SER A 219 11.46 -3.90 -8.61
C SER A 219 11.23 -4.93 -7.51
N MET A 220 11.14 -4.49 -6.25
CA MET A 220 10.78 -5.37 -5.13
C MET A 220 9.37 -5.94 -5.31
N PHE A 221 8.40 -5.11 -5.69
CA PHE A 221 7.02 -5.53 -5.94
C PHE A 221 6.92 -6.46 -7.17
N ALA A 222 7.60 -6.13 -8.27
CA ALA A 222 7.64 -6.98 -9.46
C ALA A 222 8.27 -8.35 -9.16
N SER A 223 9.36 -8.37 -8.38
CA SER A 223 10.03 -9.59 -7.96
C SER A 223 9.18 -10.42 -7.00
N PHE A 224 8.43 -9.77 -6.10
CA PHE A 224 7.46 -10.44 -5.24
C PHE A 224 6.34 -11.11 -6.06
N ILE A 225 5.76 -10.39 -7.03
CA ILE A 225 4.73 -10.92 -7.92
C ILE A 225 5.26 -12.13 -8.68
N TYR A 226 6.46 -12.02 -9.25
CA TYR A 226 7.13 -13.10 -9.95
C TYR A 226 7.33 -14.33 -9.04
N ALA A 227 7.89 -14.12 -7.85
CA ALA A 227 8.10 -15.19 -6.87
C ALA A 227 6.79 -15.85 -6.46
N ARG A 228 5.72 -15.08 -6.32
CA ARG A 228 4.40 -15.57 -5.92
C ARG A 228 3.70 -16.43 -6.97
N TRP A 229 3.98 -16.21 -8.26
CA TRP A 229 3.39 -17.01 -9.33
C TRP A 229 4.25 -18.19 -9.76
N ARG A 230 5.56 -18.16 -9.46
CA ARG A 230 6.49 -19.22 -9.88
C ARG A 230 6.78 -20.26 -8.81
N LEU A 231 6.80 -19.86 -7.52
CA LEU A 231 6.99 -20.76 -6.38
C LEU A 231 5.65 -21.26 -5.87
#